data_AF-D9R6A9-F1
#
_entry.id   AF-D9R6A9-F1
#
_cell.length_a   1.000
_cell.length_b   1.000
_cell.length_c   1.000
_cell.angle_alpha   90.00
_cell.angle_beta   90.00
_cell.angle_gamma   90.00
#
_symmetry.space_group_name_H-M   'P 1'
#
loop_
_entity.id
_entity.type
_entity.pdbx_description
1 polymer ?
#
loop_
_entity_poly.entity_id
_entity_poly.type
_entity_poly.pdbx_seq_one_letter_code
_entity_poly.pdbx_strand_id
1 'polypeptide(L)'
;MRLNIDVIQREMENLKELRNVNLLDVVDHLSDGSYRLKANIFPSSGAVYAFWWTGSSEDFLAGDVNRIMRFKGPNGRNVDVEFSDDWINQIHVDGKIPLYVGKTADSLHKRLSLHLQLKTKRGLSLGEKALSEERKTTSNQVRDRIERMFLNEADIRKLMLHNIGLSYVLLDGDLESANRFYLEDKAIGEFLPLFNIDIER
;
A
#
# COMPACT_ATOMS: atom_id res chain seq x y z
N MET A 1 -16.39 1.37 23.84
CA MET A 1 -16.14 1.09 22.41
C MET A 1 -17.49 0.84 21.75
N ARG A 2 -17.91 1.69 20.82
CA ARG A 2 -19.21 1.54 20.12
C ARG A 2 -18.94 1.64 18.62
N LEU A 3 -19.27 0.58 17.89
CA LEU A 3 -19.32 0.63 16.44
C LEU A 3 -20.35 1.68 16.02
N ASN A 4 -19.95 2.59 15.14
CA ASN A 4 -20.84 3.58 14.56
C ASN A 4 -20.91 3.38 13.04
N ILE A 5 -22.00 2.77 12.57
CA ILE A 5 -22.19 2.42 11.16
C ILE A 5 -22.15 3.67 10.27
N ASP A 6 -22.72 4.79 10.74
CA ASP A 6 -22.75 6.04 9.97
C ASP A 6 -21.34 6.61 9.78
N VAL A 7 -20.48 6.45 10.78
CA VAL A 7 -19.05 6.81 10.67
C VAL A 7 -18.38 5.93 9.62
N ILE A 8 -18.60 4.61 9.63
CA ILE A 8 -18.00 3.71 8.64
C ILE A 8 -18.43 4.09 7.22
N GLN A 9 -19.72 4.35 7.01
CA GLN A 9 -20.23 4.72 5.69
C GLN A 9 -19.65 6.05 5.21
N ARG A 10 -19.64 7.07 6.07
CA ARG A 10 -19.08 8.38 5.73
C ARG A 10 -17.58 8.31 5.46
N GLU A 11 -16.82 7.63 6.33
CA GLU A 11 -15.37 7.56 6.21
C GLU A 11 -14.92 6.66 5.06
N MET A 12 -15.76 5.73 4.59
CA MET A 12 -15.50 4.96 3.38
C MET A 12 -15.37 5.86 2.15
N GLU A 13 -16.30 6.80 1.99
CA GLU A 13 -16.26 7.76 0.88
C GLU A 13 -15.04 8.69 1.02
N ASN A 14 -14.77 9.19 2.24
CA ASN A 14 -13.56 9.99 2.49
C ASN A 14 -12.25 9.22 2.21
N LEU A 15 -12.26 7.89 2.35
CA LEU A 15 -11.09 7.06 2.07
C LEU A 15 -10.86 6.87 0.56
N LYS A 16 -11.85 7.08 -0.30
CA LYS A 16 -11.66 7.10 -1.77
C LYS A 16 -10.96 8.38 -2.24
N GLU A 17 -11.13 9.46 -1.49
CA GLU A 17 -10.58 10.77 -1.82
C GLU A 17 -9.08 10.87 -1.53
N LEU A 18 -8.29 11.02 -2.60
CA LEU A 18 -6.85 11.25 -2.47
C LEU A 18 -6.56 12.53 -1.69
N ARG A 19 -5.60 12.43 -0.77
CA ARG A 19 -5.01 13.59 -0.10
C ARG A 19 -3.85 14.20 -0.88
N ASN A 20 -3.32 13.46 -1.85
CA ASN A 20 -2.26 13.87 -2.76
C ASN A 20 -2.37 13.07 -4.06
N VAL A 21 -2.01 13.69 -5.20
CA VAL A 21 -2.06 13.04 -6.52
C VAL A 21 -0.99 11.97 -6.62
N ASN A 22 0.21 12.26 -6.11
CA ASN A 22 1.28 11.28 -5.94
C ASN A 22 2.13 11.61 -4.69
N LEU A 23 3.04 10.71 -4.32
CA LEU A 23 3.83 10.86 -3.10
C LEU A 23 4.92 11.95 -3.21
N LEU A 24 5.26 12.48 -4.40
CA LEU A 24 6.23 13.58 -4.52
C LEU A 24 5.77 14.82 -3.76
N ASP A 25 4.46 15.08 -3.71
CA ASP A 25 3.89 16.24 -3.04
C ASP A 25 4.14 16.24 -1.52
N VAL A 26 4.38 15.06 -0.94
CA VAL A 26 4.44 14.85 0.51
C VAL A 26 5.82 14.40 1.00
N VAL A 27 6.87 14.52 0.18
CA VAL A 27 8.25 14.16 0.55
C VAL A 27 9.24 15.30 0.40
N ASP A 28 10.26 15.30 1.25
CA ASP A 28 11.48 16.08 1.07
C ASP A 28 12.53 15.21 0.36
N HIS A 29 13.22 15.79 -0.63
CA HIS A 29 14.46 15.24 -1.18
C HIS A 29 15.65 15.75 -0.35
N LEU A 30 16.49 14.83 0.13
CA LEU A 30 17.61 15.11 1.02
C LEU A 30 18.92 15.21 0.24
N SER A 31 19.92 15.88 0.83
CA SER A 31 21.23 16.09 0.18
C SER A 31 22.02 14.80 -0.09
N ASP A 32 21.69 13.71 0.61
CA ASP A 32 22.28 12.39 0.40
C ASP A 32 21.60 11.59 -0.75
N GLY A 33 20.65 12.21 -1.48
CA GLY A 33 19.88 11.56 -2.53
C GLY A 33 18.77 10.63 -2.01
N SER A 34 18.48 10.69 -0.71
CA SER A 34 17.36 10.01 -0.08
C SER A 34 16.11 10.87 0.00
N TYR A 35 14.97 10.24 0.31
CA TYR A 35 13.72 10.95 0.53
C TYR A 35 13.22 10.67 1.95
N ARG A 36 12.43 11.60 2.48
CA ARG A 36 11.65 11.40 3.71
C ARG A 36 10.26 11.99 3.52
N LEU A 37 9.28 11.47 4.25
CA LEU A 37 8.00 12.16 4.35
C LEU A 37 8.22 13.54 4.99
N LYS A 38 7.57 14.58 4.44
CA LYS A 38 7.58 15.92 5.00
C LYS A 38 7.11 15.88 6.46
N ALA A 39 7.82 16.59 7.32
CA ALA A 39 7.42 16.72 8.72
C ALA A 39 6.03 17.39 8.79
N ASN A 40 5.22 16.98 9.76
CA ASN A 40 3.90 17.56 10.06
C ASN A 40 2.83 17.47 8.96
N ILE A 41 3.08 16.81 7.82
CA ILE A 41 2.01 16.54 6.83
C ILE A 41 1.10 15.41 7.32
N PHE A 42 1.69 14.37 7.90
CA PHE A 42 0.93 13.24 8.43
C PHE A 42 0.86 13.33 9.96
N PRO A 43 -0.34 13.24 10.55
CA PRO A 43 -0.49 13.33 12.00
C PRO A 43 0.05 12.08 12.71
N SER A 44 0.44 12.26 13.97
CA SER A 44 0.68 11.18 14.92
C SER A 44 -0.64 10.79 15.58
N SER A 45 -1.50 10.15 14.78
CA SER A 45 -2.87 9.77 15.14
C SER A 45 -3.17 8.37 14.62
N GLY A 46 -4.11 7.69 15.29
CA GLY A 46 -4.79 6.53 14.73
C GLY A 46 -5.54 6.88 13.46
N ALA A 47 -5.51 5.97 12.49
CA ALA A 47 -6.02 6.20 11.14
C ALA A 47 -6.30 4.88 10.40
N VAL A 48 -7.14 4.98 9.36
CA VAL A 48 -7.20 4.03 8.24
C VAL A 48 -6.69 4.75 7.00
N TYR A 49 -5.84 4.09 6.21
CA TYR A 49 -5.17 4.66 5.04
C TYR A 49 -5.20 3.69 3.87
N ALA A 50 -5.16 4.24 2.65
CA ALA A 50 -5.05 3.47 1.43
C ALA A 50 -3.96 4.04 0.52
N PHE A 51 -3.18 3.13 -0.08
CA PHE A 51 -2.25 3.41 -1.16
C PHE A 51 -2.91 3.06 -2.49
N TRP A 52 -2.75 3.95 -3.46
CA TRP A 52 -3.37 3.86 -4.78
C TRP A 52 -2.29 3.96 -5.84
N TRP A 53 -2.37 3.18 -6.90
CA TRP A 53 -1.64 3.49 -8.12
C TRP A 53 -2.40 4.58 -8.87
N THR A 54 -1.72 5.68 -9.13
CA THR A 54 -2.21 6.84 -9.87
C THR A 54 -1.51 7.02 -11.21
N GLY A 55 -0.57 6.13 -11.54
CA GLY A 55 0.02 5.99 -12.87
C GLY A 55 -0.88 5.22 -13.85
N SER A 56 -0.33 4.86 -15.01
CA SER A 56 -1.07 4.10 -16.02
C SER A 56 -1.28 2.66 -15.56
N SER A 57 -2.43 2.06 -15.85
CA SER A 57 -2.63 0.61 -15.64
C SER A 57 -1.72 -0.22 -16.55
N GLU A 58 -1.32 0.33 -17.70
CA GLU A 58 -0.36 -0.30 -18.62
C GLU A 58 0.99 -0.57 -17.94
N ASP A 59 1.36 0.21 -16.92
CA ASP A 59 2.58 -0.01 -16.14
C ASP A 59 2.57 -1.40 -15.48
N PHE A 60 1.39 -1.93 -15.13
CA PHE A 60 1.26 -3.28 -14.58
C PHE A 60 1.15 -4.37 -15.64
N LEU A 61 0.72 -4.01 -16.86
CA LEU A 61 0.51 -4.95 -17.97
C LEU A 61 1.76 -5.12 -18.85
N ALA A 62 2.80 -4.32 -18.61
CA ALA A 62 4.07 -4.42 -19.30
C ALA A 62 4.70 -5.83 -19.16
N GLY A 63 5.26 -6.35 -20.24
CA GLY A 63 5.72 -7.75 -20.33
C GLY A 63 6.91 -8.09 -19.42
N ASP A 64 7.62 -7.10 -18.89
CA ASP A 64 8.74 -7.26 -17.95
C ASP A 64 8.32 -7.11 -16.48
N VAL A 65 7.03 -6.88 -16.20
CA VAL A 65 6.49 -6.82 -14.85
C VAL A 65 6.08 -8.20 -14.38
N ASN A 66 6.60 -8.59 -13.21
CA ASN A 66 6.19 -9.82 -12.57
C ASN A 66 4.81 -9.65 -11.93
N ARG A 67 3.83 -10.39 -12.44
CA ARG A 67 2.45 -10.38 -11.94
C ARG A 67 2.10 -11.57 -11.07
N ILE A 68 3.05 -12.46 -10.82
CA ILE A 68 2.87 -13.63 -9.97
C ILE A 68 3.45 -13.33 -8.59
N MET A 69 2.58 -13.35 -7.59
CA MET A 69 2.95 -13.13 -6.20
C MET A 69 2.81 -14.42 -5.40
N ARG A 70 3.90 -14.83 -4.75
CA ARG A 70 3.95 -16.04 -3.93
C ARG A 70 3.59 -15.74 -2.47
N PHE A 71 2.67 -16.54 -1.93
CA PHE A 71 2.18 -16.47 -0.55
C PHE A 71 2.44 -17.79 0.17
N LYS A 72 2.63 -17.73 1.50
CA LYS A 72 2.63 -18.93 2.35
C LYS A 72 1.19 -19.26 2.68
N GLY A 73 0.71 -20.41 2.21
CA GLY A 73 -0.62 -20.93 2.51
C GLY A 73 -0.60 -22.13 3.47
N PRO A 74 -1.71 -22.89 3.52
CA PRO A 74 -1.92 -23.93 4.51
C PRO A 74 -0.85 -25.01 4.51
N ASN A 75 -0.44 -25.46 5.69
CA ASN A 75 0.61 -26.49 5.87
C ASN A 75 1.97 -26.09 5.27
N GLY A 76 2.23 -24.79 5.13
CA GLY A 76 3.49 -24.28 4.58
C GLY A 76 3.61 -24.40 3.06
N ARG A 77 2.54 -24.77 2.35
CA ARG A 77 2.54 -24.81 0.87
C ARG A 77 2.60 -23.38 0.33
N ASN A 78 3.39 -23.18 -0.73
CA ASN A 78 3.35 -21.90 -1.45
C ASN A 78 2.10 -21.85 -2.33
N VAL A 79 1.48 -20.69 -2.38
CA VAL A 79 0.35 -20.37 -3.26
C VAL A 79 0.77 -19.19 -4.13
N ASP A 80 0.81 -19.42 -5.43
CA ASP A 80 1.10 -18.39 -6.41
C ASP A 80 -0.23 -17.77 -6.85
N VAL A 81 -0.32 -16.45 -6.76
CA VAL A 81 -1.48 -15.67 -7.21
C VAL A 81 -1.03 -14.78 -8.35
N GLU A 82 -1.70 -14.90 -9.49
CA GLU A 82 -1.47 -14.07 -10.66
C GLU A 82 -2.42 -12.87 -10.66
N PHE A 83 -1.87 -11.67 -10.81
CA PHE A 83 -2.64 -10.46 -11.10
C PHE A 83 -2.94 -10.41 -12.60
N SER A 84 -4.05 -11.03 -12.99
CA SER A 84 -4.48 -11.11 -14.39
C SER A 84 -4.88 -9.75 -14.96
N ASP A 85 -4.93 -9.66 -16.29
CA ASP A 85 -5.39 -8.46 -17.01
C ASP A 85 -6.82 -8.10 -16.58
N ASP A 86 -7.71 -9.10 -16.49
CA ASP A 86 -9.09 -8.93 -16.04
C ASP A 86 -9.16 -8.34 -14.63
N TRP A 87 -8.32 -8.83 -13.71
CA TRP A 87 -8.29 -8.31 -12.34
C TRP A 87 -7.87 -6.84 -12.35
N ILE A 88 -6.71 -6.54 -12.95
CA ILE A 88 -6.16 -5.17 -12.99
C ILE A 88 -7.16 -4.20 -13.62
N ASN A 89 -7.83 -4.59 -14.71
CA ASN A 89 -8.77 -3.74 -15.42
C ASN A 89 -10.07 -3.48 -14.63
N GLN A 90 -10.48 -4.35 -13.71
CA GLN A 90 -11.78 -4.25 -13.03
C GLN A 90 -11.74 -3.52 -11.69
N ILE A 91 -10.61 -3.51 -10.97
CA ILE A 91 -10.55 -3.03 -9.58
C ILE A 91 -10.39 -1.51 -9.43
N HIS A 92 -10.67 -0.73 -10.46
CA HIS A 92 -10.45 0.70 -10.43
C HIS A 92 -11.46 1.43 -9.53
N VAL A 93 -10.97 2.32 -8.67
CA VAL A 93 -11.78 3.28 -7.92
C VAL A 93 -11.43 4.67 -8.41
N ASP A 94 -12.39 5.34 -9.06
CA ASP A 94 -12.20 6.67 -9.66
C ASP A 94 -10.93 6.76 -10.53
N GLY A 95 -10.72 5.75 -11.38
CA GLY A 95 -9.59 5.66 -12.30
C GLY A 95 -8.25 5.25 -11.67
N LYS A 96 -8.23 4.79 -10.42
CA LYS A 96 -7.00 4.43 -9.68
C LYS A 96 -7.03 2.95 -9.29
N ILE A 97 -5.88 2.30 -9.27
CA ILE A 97 -5.79 0.89 -8.82
C ILE A 97 -5.50 0.86 -7.32
N PRO A 98 -6.36 0.24 -6.49
CA PRO A 98 -6.10 0.08 -5.07
C PRO A 98 -4.94 -0.90 -4.85
N LEU A 99 -3.90 -0.44 -4.17
CA LEU A 99 -2.71 -1.24 -3.89
C LEU A 99 -2.79 -1.87 -2.52
N TYR A 100 -3.07 -1.06 -1.49
CA TYR A 100 -3.08 -1.53 -0.12
C TYR A 100 -3.95 -0.66 0.78
N VAL A 101 -4.72 -1.29 1.66
CA VAL A 101 -5.43 -0.64 2.77
C VAL A 101 -4.83 -1.12 4.09
N GLY A 102 -4.64 -0.20 5.03
CA GLY A 102 -4.16 -0.54 6.36
C GLY A 102 -4.71 0.37 7.45
N LYS A 103 -4.57 -0.07 8.71
CA LYS A 103 -4.85 0.75 9.90
C LYS A 103 -3.64 0.92 10.83
N THR A 104 -3.69 1.95 11.68
CA THR A 104 -2.76 2.21 12.79
C THR A 104 -3.54 2.84 13.94
N ALA A 105 -3.11 2.57 15.18
CA ALA A 105 -3.74 3.14 16.37
C ALA A 105 -2.99 4.37 16.92
N ASP A 106 -1.79 4.62 16.42
CA ASP A 106 -0.76 5.38 17.12
C ASP A 106 -0.11 6.46 16.23
N SER A 107 0.32 6.12 15.01
CA SER A 107 0.94 7.12 14.14
C SER A 107 0.89 6.73 12.67
N LEU A 108 0.03 7.42 11.93
CA LEU A 108 0.00 7.38 10.48
C LEU A 108 1.39 7.66 9.88
N HIS A 109 2.06 8.72 10.31
CA HIS A 109 3.40 9.05 9.80
C HIS A 109 4.41 7.88 9.93
N LYS A 110 4.48 7.25 11.10
CA LYS A 110 5.38 6.09 11.32
C LYS A 110 4.97 4.92 10.44
N ARG A 111 3.67 4.62 10.37
CA ARG A 111 3.16 3.49 9.58
C ARG A 111 3.43 3.66 8.09
N LEU A 112 3.16 4.83 7.52
CA LEU A 112 3.49 5.15 6.13
C LEU A 112 5.00 5.05 5.86
N SER A 113 5.83 5.55 6.77
CA SER A 113 7.29 5.48 6.65
C SER A 113 7.81 4.04 6.57
N LEU A 114 7.22 3.12 7.34
CA LEU A 114 7.56 1.69 7.29
C LEU A 114 7.17 1.05 5.95
N HIS A 115 6.03 1.45 5.40
CA HIS A 115 5.58 0.97 4.09
C HIS A 115 6.46 1.48 2.95
N LEU A 116 6.95 2.71 2.99
CA LEU A 116 7.62 3.35 1.86
C LEU A 116 9.15 3.15 1.82
N GLN A 117 9.79 3.07 2.99
CA GLN A 117 11.25 2.89 3.14
C GLN A 117 12.09 3.84 2.23
N LEU A 118 11.72 5.13 2.22
CA LEU A 118 12.23 6.15 1.30
C LEU A 118 13.74 6.45 1.39
N LYS A 119 14.40 5.96 2.44
CA LYS A 119 15.85 6.08 2.62
C LYS A 119 16.65 5.13 1.73
N THR A 120 16.03 4.09 1.19
CA THR A 120 16.73 3.03 0.44
C THR A 120 16.22 2.96 -1.00
N LYS A 121 17.12 2.97 -1.99
CA LYS A 121 16.78 2.84 -3.43
C LYS A 121 16.02 1.55 -3.74
N ARG A 122 16.48 0.44 -3.17
CA ARG A 122 15.86 -0.88 -3.30
C ARG A 122 16.18 -1.73 -2.07
N GLY A 123 15.20 -2.47 -1.57
CA GLY A 123 15.31 -3.38 -0.45
C GLY A 123 15.78 -4.77 -0.88
N LEU A 124 15.21 -5.30 -1.97
CA LEU A 124 15.52 -6.61 -2.53
C LEU A 124 16.60 -6.54 -3.63
N SER A 125 17.20 -7.67 -3.99
CA SER A 125 18.04 -7.74 -5.21
C SER A 125 17.24 -7.41 -6.48
N LEU A 126 17.95 -7.19 -7.58
CA LEU A 126 17.35 -7.08 -8.92
C LEU A 126 17.08 -8.46 -9.53
N GLY A 127 16.16 -8.51 -10.50
CA GLY A 127 15.81 -9.70 -11.25
C GLY A 127 15.13 -10.78 -10.40
N GLU A 128 15.10 -12.01 -10.92
CA GLU A 128 14.41 -13.16 -10.31
C GLU A 128 14.88 -13.49 -8.89
N LYS A 129 16.11 -13.10 -8.53
CA LYS A 129 16.64 -13.29 -7.18
C LYS A 129 15.72 -12.68 -6.12
N ALA A 130 15.10 -11.54 -6.41
CA ALA A 130 14.14 -10.87 -5.51
C ALA A 130 12.97 -11.78 -5.11
N LEU A 131 12.54 -12.70 -5.99
CA LEU A 131 11.38 -13.57 -5.77
C LEU A 131 11.61 -14.60 -4.66
N SER A 132 12.87 -15.02 -4.48
CA SER A 132 13.27 -15.98 -3.44
C SER A 132 13.66 -15.35 -2.10
N GLU A 133 13.89 -14.03 -2.07
CA GLU A 133 14.33 -13.35 -0.86
C GLU A 133 13.21 -13.24 0.17
N GLU A 134 13.56 -13.45 1.44
CA GLU A 134 12.62 -13.25 2.53
C GLU A 134 12.27 -11.77 2.68
N ARG A 135 11.00 -11.54 3.02
CA ARG A 135 10.52 -10.20 3.30
C ARG A 135 11.21 -9.66 4.56
N LYS A 136 11.85 -8.49 4.45
CA LYS A 136 12.62 -7.88 5.56
C LYS A 136 11.78 -7.61 6.81
N THR A 137 10.53 -7.17 6.66
CA THR A 137 9.61 -6.91 7.77
C THR A 137 8.17 -7.09 7.35
N THR A 138 7.23 -7.40 8.24
CA THR A 138 5.80 -7.44 7.91
C THR A 138 5.15 -6.06 7.75
N SER A 139 5.88 -4.98 8.03
CA SER A 139 5.35 -3.60 7.94
C SER A 139 5.65 -2.88 6.63
N ASN A 140 6.47 -3.47 5.73
CA ASN A 140 6.84 -2.85 4.45
C ASN A 140 6.03 -3.35 3.22
N GLN A 141 4.74 -3.67 3.38
CA GLN A 141 4.00 -4.53 2.44
C GLN A 141 3.98 -3.98 1.02
N VAL A 142 3.55 -2.72 0.88
CA VAL A 142 3.55 -2.00 -0.40
C VAL A 142 4.92 -2.03 -1.05
N ARG A 143 5.98 -1.68 -0.32
CA ARG A 143 7.35 -1.69 -0.85
C ARG A 143 7.81 -3.06 -1.31
N ASP A 144 7.61 -4.09 -0.49
CA ASP A 144 8.00 -5.46 -0.83
C ASP A 144 7.27 -5.96 -2.08
N ARG A 145 5.96 -5.72 -2.18
CA ARG A 145 5.16 -6.14 -3.34
C ARG A 145 5.57 -5.41 -4.62
N ILE A 146 5.72 -4.08 -4.56
CA ILE A 146 6.18 -3.28 -5.71
C ILE A 146 7.57 -3.73 -6.18
N GLU A 147 8.53 -3.97 -5.27
CA GLU A 147 9.86 -4.46 -5.66
C GLU A 147 9.85 -5.85 -6.33
N ARG A 148 8.92 -6.72 -5.90
CA ARG A 148 8.71 -8.06 -6.50
C ARG A 148 7.97 -8.01 -7.83
N MET A 149 7.25 -6.93 -8.12
CA MET A 149 6.60 -6.73 -9.42
C MET A 149 7.59 -6.12 -10.42
N PHE A 150 8.26 -5.03 -10.04
CA PHE A 150 9.21 -4.33 -10.88
C PHE A 150 10.64 -4.81 -10.58
N LEU A 151 10.95 -6.02 -11.05
CA LEU A 151 12.18 -6.74 -10.71
C LEU A 151 13.46 -6.03 -11.14
N ASN A 152 13.39 -5.27 -12.24
CA ASN A 152 14.54 -4.62 -12.85
C ASN A 152 14.66 -3.13 -12.51
N GLU A 153 13.73 -2.59 -11.72
CA GLU A 153 13.79 -1.18 -11.29
C GLU A 153 14.82 -0.99 -10.16
N ALA A 154 15.90 -0.28 -10.48
CA ALA A 154 17.02 -0.04 -9.56
C ALA A 154 16.73 1.00 -8.48
N ASP A 155 15.87 1.98 -8.76
CA ASP A 155 15.43 2.98 -7.79
C ASP A 155 13.90 3.01 -7.69
N ILE A 156 13.36 1.98 -7.04
CA ILE A 156 11.91 1.80 -6.89
C ILE A 156 11.24 2.97 -6.17
N ARG A 157 11.99 3.74 -5.39
CA ARG A 157 11.46 4.94 -4.73
C ARG A 157 10.92 5.90 -5.78
N LYS A 158 11.63 6.12 -6.88
CA LYS A 158 11.18 7.04 -7.93
C LYS A 158 9.87 6.57 -8.53
N LEU A 159 9.78 5.29 -8.89
CA LEU A 159 8.56 4.68 -9.40
C LEU A 159 7.39 4.91 -8.43
N MET A 160 7.58 4.56 -7.15
CA MET A 160 6.56 4.76 -6.12
C MET A 160 6.19 6.23 -5.93
N LEU A 161 7.17 7.14 -5.94
CA LEU A 161 6.93 8.55 -5.69
C LEU A 161 6.06 9.20 -6.78
N HIS A 162 6.25 8.80 -8.04
CA HIS A 162 5.51 9.36 -9.17
C HIS A 162 4.13 8.72 -9.34
N ASN A 163 4.00 7.43 -9.02
CA ASN A 163 2.82 6.65 -9.41
C ASN A 163 1.97 6.18 -8.23
N ILE A 164 2.33 6.46 -6.98
CA ILE A 164 1.51 6.11 -5.82
C ILE A 164 0.90 7.37 -5.20
N GLY A 165 -0.43 7.36 -5.04
CA GLY A 165 -1.20 8.32 -4.25
C GLY A 165 -1.59 7.75 -2.88
N LEU A 166 -2.03 8.62 -1.97
CA LEU A 166 -2.47 8.23 -0.63
C LEU A 166 -3.80 8.89 -0.30
N SER A 167 -4.67 8.15 0.38
CA SER A 167 -5.81 8.68 1.13
C SER A 167 -5.78 8.16 2.57
N TYR A 168 -6.43 8.90 3.47
CA TYR A 168 -6.59 8.47 4.85
C TYR A 168 -7.73 9.21 5.55
N VAL A 169 -8.24 8.56 6.59
CA VAL A 169 -9.19 9.10 7.57
C VAL A 169 -8.61 8.96 8.96
N LEU A 170 -8.81 9.99 9.80
CA LEU A 170 -8.35 9.98 11.18
C LEU A 170 -9.44 9.44 12.07
N LEU A 171 -9.09 8.40 12.81
CA LEU A 171 -9.96 7.70 13.74
C LEU A 171 -9.08 7.39 14.94
N ASP A 172 -8.94 8.34 15.86
CA ASP A 172 -7.95 8.28 16.93
C ASP A 172 -8.52 7.72 18.25
N GLY A 173 -7.62 7.15 19.06
CA GLY A 173 -7.94 6.65 20.39
C GLY A 173 -8.71 5.32 20.44
N ASP A 174 -8.92 4.83 21.66
CA ASP A 174 -9.48 3.49 21.90
C ASP A 174 -10.96 3.36 21.55
N LEU A 175 -11.72 4.47 21.60
CA LEU A 175 -13.14 4.48 21.27
C LEU A 175 -13.36 4.17 19.78
N GLU A 176 -12.42 4.57 18.92
CA GLU A 176 -12.44 4.38 17.48
C GLU A 176 -11.82 3.05 17.03
N SER A 177 -11.32 2.22 17.95
CA SER A 177 -10.67 0.93 17.62
C SER A 177 -11.56 0.01 16.79
N ALA A 178 -12.83 -0.13 17.18
CA ALA A 178 -13.80 -0.90 16.42
C ALA A 178 -14.07 -0.27 15.04
N ASN A 179 -14.16 1.06 14.98
CA ASN A 179 -14.43 1.73 13.70
C ASN A 179 -13.25 1.57 12.73
N ARG A 180 -12.01 1.72 13.19
CA ARG A 180 -10.81 1.42 12.39
C ARG A 180 -10.79 -0.02 11.89
N PHE A 181 -11.18 -0.97 12.75
CA PHE A 181 -11.22 -2.38 12.38
C PHE A 181 -12.22 -2.63 11.24
N TYR A 182 -13.48 -2.26 11.43
CA TYR A 182 -14.52 -2.53 10.43
C TYR A 182 -14.37 -1.70 9.16
N LEU A 183 -13.82 -0.48 9.25
CA LEU A 183 -13.55 0.33 8.06
C LEU A 183 -12.44 -0.28 7.21
N GLU A 184 -11.34 -0.75 7.82
CA GLU A 184 -10.27 -1.44 7.09
C GLU A 184 -10.81 -2.69 6.38
N ASP A 185 -11.52 -3.56 7.09
CA ASP A 185 -12.07 -4.79 6.52
C ASP A 185 -13.05 -4.49 5.37
N LYS A 186 -13.93 -3.49 5.55
CA LYS A 186 -14.86 -3.06 4.51
C LYS A 186 -14.11 -2.51 3.28
N ALA A 187 -13.11 -1.66 3.49
CA ALA A 187 -12.29 -1.10 2.41
C ALA A 187 -11.51 -2.18 1.65
N ILE A 188 -10.99 -3.19 2.33
CA ILE A 188 -10.37 -4.35 1.68
C ILE A 188 -11.39 -5.10 0.81
N GLY A 189 -12.59 -5.36 1.35
CA GLY A 189 -13.64 -6.09 0.62
C GLY A 189 -14.23 -5.32 -0.56
N GLU A 190 -14.32 -3.99 -0.47
CA GLU A 190 -14.91 -3.14 -1.53
C GLU A 190 -13.87 -2.75 -2.58
N PHE A 191 -12.64 -2.39 -2.17
CA PHE A 191 -11.62 -1.92 -3.11
C PHE A 191 -10.85 -3.08 -3.74
N LEU A 192 -10.82 -4.27 -3.13
CA LEU A 192 -10.05 -5.43 -3.61
C LEU A 192 -8.56 -5.11 -3.87
N PRO A 193 -7.85 -4.47 -2.93
CA PRO A 193 -6.48 -4.01 -3.13
C PRO A 193 -5.51 -5.18 -3.39
N LEU A 194 -4.68 -5.04 -4.43
CA LEU A 194 -3.78 -6.11 -4.91
C LEU A 194 -2.86 -6.66 -3.81
N PHE A 195 -2.43 -5.83 -2.86
CA PHE A 195 -1.43 -6.18 -1.87
C PHE A 195 -2.00 -6.55 -0.50
N ASN A 196 -3.33 -6.59 -0.30
CA ASN A 196 -3.94 -7.05 0.95
C ASN A 196 -4.20 -8.55 1.00
N ILE A 197 -3.98 -9.27 -0.10
CA ILE A 197 -4.21 -10.71 -0.16
C ILE A 197 -3.47 -11.38 0.99
N ASP A 198 -4.24 -12.09 1.81
CA ASP A 198 -3.75 -12.97 2.85
C ASP A 198 -4.31 -14.36 2.58
N ILE A 199 -3.42 -15.35 2.50
CA ILE A 199 -3.81 -16.74 2.33
C ILE A 199 -3.69 -17.34 3.72
N GLU A 200 -4.81 -17.81 4.28
CA GLU A 200 -4.83 -18.45 5.58
C GLU A 200 -3.74 -19.53 5.68
N ARG A 201 -3.06 -19.60 6.84
CA ARG A 201 -1.92 -20.48 7.10
C ARG A 201 -2.33 -21.76 7.81
#